data_AF-A0A523VBY9-F1
#
_entry.id   AF-A0A523VBY9-F1
#
_cell.length_a   1.000
_cell.length_b   1.000
_cell.length_c   1.000
_cell.angle_alpha   90.00
_cell.angle_beta   90.00
_cell.angle_gamma   90.00
#
_symmetry.space_group_name_H-M   'P 1'
#
loop_
_entity.id
_entity.type
_entity.pdbx_description
1 polymer ?
#
loop_
_entity_poly.entity_id
_entity_poly.type
_entity_poly.pdbx_seq_one_letter_code
_entity_poly.pdbx_strand_id
1 'polypeptide(L)' 'MKSLYVGNLAYGTTVVDLRAVFSPFGKLVSVRIASDRAGSSLPNSLEQE' A
#
# COMPACT_ATOMS: atom_id res chain seq x y z
N MET A 1 -13.69 -3.85 -17.27
CA MET A 1 -13.03 -4.32 -16.04
C MET A 1 -13.32 -3.29 -14.95
N LYS A 2 -13.80 -3.70 -13.77
CA LYS A 2 -14.15 -2.79 -12.66
C LYS A 2 -13.07 -2.89 -11.58
N SER A 3 -12.22 -1.88 -11.48
CA SER A 3 -11.17 -1.76 -10.46
C SER A 3 -11.45 -0.52 -9.63
N LEU A 4 -11.44 -0.65 -8.30
CA LEU A 4 -11.61 0.47 -7.36
C LEU A 4 -10.24 0.82 -6.77
N TYR A 5 -9.88 2.09 -6.83
CA TYR A 5 -8.69 2.61 -6.18
C TYR A 5 -9.10 3.32 -4.89
N VAL A 6 -8.53 2.88 -3.77
CA VAL A 6 -8.81 3.46 -2.45
C VAL A 6 -7.55 4.14 -1.95
N GLY A 7 -7.58 5.47 -1.88
CA GLY A 7 -6.52 6.29 -1.29
C GLY A 7 -6.75 6.51 0.21
N ASN A 8 -5.79 7.16 0.88
CA ASN A 8 -5.86 7.47 2.31
C ASN A 8 -6.01 6.26 3.24
N LEU A 9 -5.48 5.10 2.82
CA LEU A 9 -5.37 3.93 3.69
C LEU A 9 -4.23 4.14 4.69
N ALA A 10 -4.45 3.73 5.94
CA ALA A 10 -3.42 3.80 6.97
C ALA A 10 -2.24 2.90 6.58
N TYR A 11 -1.02 3.28 6.98
CA TYR A 11 0.19 2.53 6.64
C TYR A 11 0.19 1.10 7.24
N GLY A 12 -0.58 0.89 8.31
CA GLY A 12 -0.80 -0.43 8.92
C GLY A 12 -1.96 -1.22 8.31
N THR A 13 -2.70 -0.65 7.35
CA THR A 13 -3.81 -1.37 6.71
C THR A 13 -3.26 -2.57 5.95
N THR A 14 -3.78 -3.75 6.28
CA THR A 14 -3.39 -5.01 5.63
C THR A 14 -4.48 -5.48 4.68
N VAL A 15 -4.12 -6.44 3.83
CA VAL A 15 -5.07 -7.10 2.93
C VAL A 15 -6.22 -7.75 3.72
N VAL A 16 -5.95 -8.23 4.93
CA VAL A 16 -6.97 -8.84 5.80
C VAL A 16 -8.01 -7.81 6.23
N ASP A 17 -7.54 -6.64 6.64
CA ASP A 17 -8.39 -5.53 7.08
C ASP A 17 -9.30 -5.04 5.95
N LEU A 18 -8.73 -4.82 4.76
CA LEU A 18 -9.49 -4.51 3.55
C LEU A 18 -10.50 -5.61 3.25
N ARG A 19 -10.09 -6.88 3.28
CA ARG A 19 -11.01 -7.98 2.94
C ARG A 19 -12.16 -8.09 3.95
N ALA A 20 -11.94 -7.77 5.22
CA ALA A 20 -12.98 -7.74 6.24
C ALA A 20 -13.96 -6.59 6.00
N VAL A 21 -13.46 -5.38 5.78
CA VAL A 21 -14.27 -4.17 5.52
C VAL A 21 -15.07 -4.30 4.23
N PHE A 22 -14.47 -4.87 3.18
CA PHE A 22 -15.11 -5.05 1.89
C PHE A 22 -15.90 -6.37 1.75
N SER A 23 -15.83 -7.27 2.74
CA SER A 23 -16.57 -8.54 2.77
C SER A 23 -18.08 -8.39 2.47
N PRO A 24 -18.81 -7.42 3.04
CA PRO A 24 -20.23 -7.24 2.73
C PRO A 24 -20.49 -6.62 1.36
N PHE A 25 -19.51 -5.95 0.75
CA PHE A 25 -19.66 -5.26 -0.54
C PHE A 25 -19.40 -6.17 -1.74
N GLY A 26 -18.74 -7.32 -1.52
CA GLY A 26 -18.55 -8.34 -2.55
C GLY A 26 -17.20 -9.05 -2.46
N LYS A 27 -16.94 -9.92 -3.44
CA LYS A 27 -15.71 -10.71 -3.52
C LYS A 27 -14.57 -9.85 -4.07
N LEU A 28 -13.51 -9.64 -3.27
CA LEU A 28 -12.29 -9.05 -3.80
C LEU A 28 -11.54 -10.07 -4.65
N VAL A 29 -11.38 -9.74 -5.93
CA VAL A 29 -10.66 -10.59 -6.90
C VAL A 29 -9.15 -10.34 -6.81
N SER A 30 -8.74 -9.11 -6.51
CA SER A 30 -7.33 -8.72 -6.39
C SER A 30 -7.18 -7.51 -5.46
N VAL A 31 -6.26 -7.60 -4.50
CA VAL A 31 -5.89 -6.51 -3.60
C VAL A 31 -4.43 -6.18 -3.86
N ARG A 32 -4.14 -4.92 -4.19
CA ARG A 32 -2.77 -4.39 -4.25
C ARG A 32 -2.65 -3.23 -3.30
N ILE A 33 -1.79 -3.39 -2.29
CA ILE A 33 -1.42 -2.31 -1.38
C ILE A 33 -0.09 -1.77 -1.91
N ALA A 34 -0.12 -0.56 -2.45
CA ALA A 34 1.09 0.16 -2.83
C ALA A 34 1.72 0.73 -1.55
N SER A 35 2.48 -0.10 -0.83
CA SER A 35 3.43 0.43 0.15
C SER A 35 4.64 0.96 -0.62
N ASP A 36 4.75 2.27 -0.74
CA ASP A 36 6.02 2.90 -1.06
C ASP A 36 6.99 2.60 0.09
N ARG A 37 7.73 1.50 -0.06
CA ARG A 37 8.96 1.22 0.70
C ARG A 37 10.17 1.54 -0.19
N ALA A 38 10.09 2.66 -0.90
CA ALA A 38 11.19 3.16 -1.74
C ALA A 38 11.67 4.53 -1.26
N GLY A 39 11.68 4.74 0.05
CA GLY A 39 12.58 5.69 0.70
C GLY A 39 14.01 5.13 0.77
N SER A 40 14.58 4.71 -0.37
CA SER A 40 16.04 4.60 -0.51
C SER A 40 16.62 5.97 -0.80
N SER A 41 16.28 6.96 0.03
CA SER A 41 17.18 8.08 0.26
C SER A 41 18.29 7.51 1.15
N LEU A 42 19.36 7.02 0.52
CA LEU A 42 20.67 7.07 1.15
C LEU A 42 21.15 8.52 0.98
N PRO A 43 21.09 9.37 2.03
CA PRO A 43 21.74 10.67 1.99
C PRO A 43 23.25 10.47 2.08
N ASN A 44 23.98 11.23 1.26
CA ASN A 44 25.41 11.52 1.38
C ASN A 44 26.33 10.33 1.72
N SER A 45 26.80 9.64 0.68
CA SER A 45 28.11 9.00 0.80
C SER A 45 29.17 10.09 0.69
N LEU A 46 29.48 10.67 1.86
CA LEU A 46 30.78 11.12 2.31
C LEU A 46 31.52 12.08 1.36
N GLU A 47 31.47 13.36 1.74
CA GLU A 47 32.62 14.25 1.68
C GLU A 47 33.88 13.48 2.11
N GLN A 48 34.75 13.16 1.15
CA GLN A 48 36.10 12.68 1.38
C GLN A 48 36.99 13.46 0.40
N GLU A 49 37.56 14.54 0.94
CA GLU A 49 38.87 15.16 0.68
C GLU A 49 39.43 15.22 -0.75
#